data_AF-A0A6B2GBH5-F1
#
_entry.id   AF-A0A6B2GBH5-F1
#
_cell.length_a   1.000
_cell.length_b   1.000
_cell.length_c   1.000
_cell.angle_alpha   90.00
_cell.angle_beta   90.00
_cell.angle_gamma   90.00
#
_symmetry.space_group_name_H-M   'P 1'
#
loop_
_entity.id
_entity.type
_entity.pdbx_description
1 polymer ?
#
loop_
_entity_poly.entity_id
_entity_poly.type
_entity_poly.pdbx_seq_one_letter_code
_entity_poly.pdbx_strand_id
1 'polypeptide(L)'
;IIMKDKSQYTFHFHTPNFAIDLENRTKSKSLIAKLMTTSKSINDSECALNFEQKNKLLTTYPNLYTLYKEIVVAGLASAEDFWSSSIILKDIPLTCAELTKKYKVENKHGIPNGFWTLLAPVSKGCNEISLNLTTECIHAIFLAYPLVKIKF
;
A
#
# COMPACT_ATOMS: atom_id res chain seq x y z
N ILE A 1 -22.77 4.87 15.32
CA ILE A 1 -21.65 4.13 14.69
C ILE A 1 -22.23 3.42 13.48
N ILE A 2 -21.58 3.54 12.32
CA ILE A 2 -22.02 2.90 11.06
C ILE A 2 -21.00 1.83 10.72
N MET A 3 -21.47 0.62 10.45
CA MET A 3 -20.66 -0.54 10.09
C MET A 3 -20.61 -0.71 8.56
N LYS A 4 -19.68 -1.53 8.07
CA LYS A 4 -19.49 -1.79 6.62
C LYS A 4 -20.71 -2.46 5.96
N ASP A 5 -21.48 -3.23 6.72
CA ASP A 5 -22.73 -3.88 6.30
C ASP A 5 -23.93 -2.92 6.24
N LYS A 6 -23.70 -1.61 6.42
CA LYS A 6 -24.69 -0.54 6.51
C LYS A 6 -25.58 -0.61 7.77
N SER A 7 -25.26 -1.45 8.75
CA SER A 7 -25.93 -1.41 10.04
C SER A 7 -25.55 -0.15 10.82
N GLN A 8 -26.53 0.44 11.49
CA GLN A 8 -26.37 1.68 12.27
C GLN A 8 -26.73 1.45 13.73
N TYR A 9 -25.78 1.77 14.61
CA TYR A 9 -25.95 1.69 16.06
C TYR A 9 -25.95 3.08 16.69
N THR A 10 -26.95 3.37 17.50
CA THR A 10 -27.08 4.61 18.26
C THR A 10 -26.99 4.28 19.75
N PHE A 11 -26.10 4.98 20.46
CA PHE A 11 -25.87 4.78 21.89
C PHE A 11 -26.31 6.01 22.65
N HIS A 12 -27.10 5.82 23.70
CA HIS A 12 -27.52 6.86 24.62
C HIS A 12 -26.66 6.81 25.88
N PHE A 13 -26.06 7.94 26.24
CA PHE A 13 -25.38 8.10 27.52
C PHE A 13 -26.43 8.56 28.53
N HIS A 14 -26.53 7.85 29.65
CA HIS A 14 -27.46 8.20 30.72
C HIS A 14 -26.72 8.25 32.04
N THR A 15 -26.41 9.46 32.48
CA THR A 15 -25.87 9.74 33.81
C THR A 15 -26.72 10.86 34.42
N PRO A 16 -26.98 10.87 35.74
CA PRO A 16 -27.76 11.93 36.38
C PRO A 16 -27.18 13.35 36.24
N ASN A 17 -25.93 13.49 35.79
CA ASN A 17 -25.25 14.77 35.59
C ASN A 17 -24.80 14.93 34.12
N PHE A 18 -25.28 15.99 33.49
CA PHE A 18 -24.95 16.35 32.11
C PHE A 18 -23.45 16.56 31.87
N ALA A 19 -22.72 17.11 32.84
CA ALA A 19 -21.27 17.32 32.71
C ALA A 19 -20.50 15.99 32.61
N ILE A 20 -20.94 14.99 33.38
CA ILE A 20 -20.35 13.64 33.38
C ILE A 20 -20.70 12.91 32.08
N ASP A 21 -21.92 13.09 31.57
CA ASP A 21 -22.33 12.54 30.27
C ASP A 21 -21.49 13.10 29.11
N LEU A 22 -21.23 14.40 29.12
CA LEU A 22 -20.40 15.04 28.10
C LEU A 22 -18.95 14.54 28.16
N GLU A 23 -18.40 14.38 29.36
CA GLU A 23 -17.06 13.86 29.58
C GLU A 23 -16.94 12.40 29.12
N ASN A 24 -17.88 11.54 29.54
CA ASN A 24 -17.93 10.13 29.15
C ASN A 24 -18.07 9.98 27.63
N ARG A 25 -18.97 10.76 27.01
CA ARG A 25 -19.13 10.78 25.55
C ARG A 25 -17.81 11.16 24.85
N THR A 26 -17.11 12.15 25.36
CA THR A 26 -15.85 12.63 24.75
C THR A 26 -14.73 11.61 24.92
N LYS A 27 -14.60 11.00 26.11
CA LYS A 27 -13.65 9.92 26.39
C LYS A 27 -13.90 8.71 25.50
N SER A 28 -15.15 8.22 25.43
CA SER A 28 -15.52 7.10 24.57
C SER A 28 -15.26 7.40 23.11
N LYS A 29 -15.59 8.61 22.63
CA LYS A 29 -15.32 9.04 21.24
C LYS A 29 -13.81 9.02 20.94
N SER A 30 -12.98 9.56 21.84
CA SER A 30 -11.52 9.58 21.68
C SER A 30 -10.92 8.18 21.68
N LEU A 31 -11.33 7.32 22.63
CA LEU A 31 -10.89 5.94 22.73
C LEU A 31 -11.25 5.15 21.47
N ILE A 32 -12.51 5.23 21.03
CA ILE A 32 -12.98 4.56 19.81
C ILE A 32 -12.22 5.08 18.60
N ALA A 33 -12.00 6.39 18.47
CA ALA A 33 -11.21 6.93 17.36
C ALA A 33 -9.79 6.38 17.34
N LYS A 34 -9.13 6.26 18.50
CA LYS A 34 -7.79 5.65 18.63
C LYS A 34 -7.80 4.16 18.26
N LEU A 35 -8.81 3.39 18.68
CA LEU A 35 -8.95 1.98 18.34
C LEU A 35 -9.30 1.78 16.84
N MET A 36 -10.03 2.71 16.25
CA MET A 36 -10.37 2.70 14.83
C MET A 36 -9.16 3.05 13.96
N THR A 37 -8.29 3.96 14.38
CA THR A 37 -7.05 4.25 13.64
C THR A 37 -6.04 3.10 13.76
N THR A 38 -5.94 2.44 14.92
CA THR A 38 -5.08 1.25 15.05
C THR A 38 -5.62 0.07 14.27
N SER A 39 -6.94 -0.20 14.30
CA SER A 39 -7.55 -1.26 13.48
C SER A 39 -7.53 -0.94 11.98
N LYS A 40 -7.68 0.32 11.59
CA LYS A 40 -7.45 0.75 10.21
C LYS A 40 -5.99 0.54 9.80
N SER A 41 -5.00 0.79 10.67
CA SER A 41 -3.61 0.42 10.35
C SER A 41 -3.40 -1.08 10.22
N ILE A 42 -4.17 -1.90 10.93
CA ILE A 42 -4.11 -3.38 10.84
C ILE A 42 -4.78 -3.88 9.56
N ASN A 43 -5.88 -3.23 9.14
CA ASN A 43 -6.62 -3.58 7.92
C ASN A 43 -6.06 -2.91 6.65
N ASP A 44 -5.42 -1.74 6.74
CA ASP A 44 -4.64 -1.13 5.66
C ASP A 44 -3.25 -1.81 5.56
N SER A 45 -2.83 -2.47 6.65
CA SER A 45 -1.86 -3.58 6.60
C SER A 45 -2.55 -4.92 6.35
N GLU A 46 -3.76 -4.95 5.75
CA GLU A 46 -4.02 -6.03 4.82
C GLU A 46 -2.82 -6.02 3.89
N CYS A 47 -2.19 -7.17 3.86
CA CYS A 47 -1.10 -7.51 3.00
C CYS A 47 -1.63 -7.52 1.56
N ALA A 48 -2.06 -6.37 1.05
CA ALA A 48 -2.28 -6.09 -0.36
C ALA A 48 -0.90 -5.99 -1.01
N LEU A 49 -0.10 -7.04 -0.83
CA LEU A 49 0.99 -7.33 -1.71
C LEU A 49 0.37 -7.41 -3.09
N ASN A 50 0.78 -6.50 -3.97
CA ASN A 50 0.39 -6.57 -5.36
C ASN A 50 0.80 -7.93 -5.92
N PHE A 51 0.10 -8.39 -6.96
CA PHE A 51 0.38 -9.68 -7.60
C PHE A 51 1.88 -9.85 -7.91
N GLU A 52 2.54 -8.79 -8.36
CA GLU A 52 3.98 -8.77 -8.61
C GLU A 52 4.83 -9.04 -7.35
N GLN A 53 4.44 -8.50 -6.20
CA GLN A 53 5.13 -8.70 -4.93
C GLN A 53 4.92 -10.12 -4.39
N LYS A 54 3.69 -10.65 -4.53
CA LYS A 54 3.38 -12.06 -4.24
C LYS A 54 4.24 -12.98 -5.09
N ASN A 55 4.34 -12.71 -6.39
CA ASN A 55 5.18 -13.48 -7.32
C ASN A 55 6.68 -13.37 -6.99
N LYS A 56 7.15 -12.18 -6.60
CA LYS A 56 8.54 -11.96 -6.17
C LYS A 56 8.87 -12.75 -4.91
N LEU A 57 7.97 -12.79 -3.92
CA LEU A 57 8.15 -13.57 -2.70
C LEU A 57 8.21 -15.08 -2.98
N LEU A 58 7.31 -15.57 -3.84
CA LEU A 58 7.31 -16.98 -4.25
C LEU A 58 8.60 -17.37 -4.99
N THR A 59 9.14 -16.48 -5.84
CA THR A 59 10.42 -16.71 -6.53
C THR A 59 11.62 -16.62 -5.59
N THR A 60 11.57 -15.72 -4.61
CA THR A 60 12.70 -15.48 -3.68
C THR A 60 12.83 -16.60 -2.64
N TYR A 61 11.71 -17.18 -2.21
CA TYR A 61 11.67 -18.21 -1.18
C TYR A 61 11.08 -19.53 -1.72
N PRO A 62 11.91 -20.50 -2.11
CA PRO A 62 11.43 -21.76 -2.71
C PRO A 62 10.55 -22.57 -1.76
N ASN A 63 10.81 -22.51 -0.45
CA ASN A 63 10.01 -23.19 0.56
C ASN A 63 8.58 -22.63 0.64
N LEU A 64 8.43 -21.31 0.47
CA LEU A 64 7.12 -20.64 0.44
C LEU A 64 6.33 -21.03 -0.81
N TYR A 65 7.02 -21.20 -1.95
CA TYR A 65 6.39 -21.64 -3.20
C TYR A 65 5.87 -23.08 -3.12
N THR A 66 6.63 -23.99 -2.52
CA THR A 66 6.17 -25.37 -2.27
C THR A 66 4.92 -25.38 -1.40
N LEU A 67 4.93 -24.63 -0.29
CA LEU A 67 3.78 -24.50 0.60
C LEU A 67 2.55 -23.90 -0.11
N TYR A 68 2.75 -22.86 -0.93
CA TYR A 68 1.68 -22.27 -1.74
C TYR A 68 1.08 -23.30 -2.72
N LYS A 69 1.92 -24.13 -3.33
CA LYS A 69 1.46 -25.19 -4.24
C LYS A 69 0.67 -26.27 -3.48
N GLU A 70 1.14 -26.69 -2.32
CA GLU A 70 0.47 -27.71 -1.51
C GLU A 70 -0.84 -27.26 -0.90
N ILE A 71 -1.00 -25.95 -0.62
CA ILE A 71 -2.21 -25.42 0.02
C ILE A 71 -3.19 -24.84 -1.00
N VAL A 72 -2.71 -23.99 -1.92
CA VAL A 72 -3.57 -23.24 -2.83
C VAL A 72 -3.81 -24.00 -4.13
N VAL A 73 -2.77 -24.62 -4.70
CA VAL A 73 -2.92 -25.39 -5.96
C VAL A 73 -3.60 -26.74 -5.71
N ALA A 74 -3.42 -27.34 -4.52
CA ALA A 74 -4.17 -28.52 -4.11
C ALA A 74 -5.63 -28.24 -3.72
N GLY A 75 -6.04 -26.96 -3.65
CA GLY A 75 -7.42 -26.55 -3.36
C GLY A 75 -7.83 -26.64 -1.89
N LEU A 76 -6.88 -26.75 -0.95
CA LEU A 76 -7.15 -26.80 0.49
C LEU A 76 -7.54 -25.43 1.05
N ALA A 77 -7.07 -24.34 0.44
CA ALA A 77 -7.47 -22.97 0.78
C ALA A 77 -7.45 -22.03 -0.44
N SER A 78 -8.18 -20.92 -0.36
CA SER A 78 -8.10 -19.86 -1.37
C SER A 78 -6.74 -19.16 -1.31
N ALA A 79 -6.30 -18.63 -2.46
CA ALA A 79 -5.11 -17.78 -2.52
C ALA A 79 -5.25 -16.56 -1.59
N GLU A 80 -6.46 -16.03 -1.44
CA GLU A 80 -6.72 -14.88 -0.57
C GLU A 80 -6.55 -15.24 0.91
N ASP A 81 -7.02 -16.42 1.33
CA ASP A 81 -6.84 -16.92 2.69
C ASP A 81 -5.37 -17.22 3.00
N PHE A 82 -4.64 -17.76 2.02
CA PHE A 82 -3.20 -18.01 2.15
C PHE A 82 -2.42 -16.72 2.42
N TRP A 83 -2.65 -15.66 1.62
CA TRP A 83 -1.96 -14.38 1.79
C TRP A 83 -2.45 -13.56 2.99
N SER A 84 -3.64 -13.85 3.49
CA SER A 84 -4.21 -13.24 4.70
C SER A 84 -3.69 -13.90 5.99
N SER A 85 -3.15 -15.12 5.88
CA SER A 85 -2.63 -15.84 7.03
C SER A 85 -1.36 -15.19 7.59
N SER A 86 -1.53 -14.52 8.73
CA SER A 86 -0.44 -13.90 9.50
C SER A 86 0.59 -14.91 10.03
N ILE A 87 0.35 -16.23 9.90
CA ILE A 87 1.30 -17.27 10.30
C ILE A 87 2.35 -17.45 9.21
N ILE A 88 1.93 -17.51 7.95
CA ILE A 88 2.79 -17.71 6.78
C ILE A 88 3.71 -16.49 6.56
N LEU A 89 3.21 -15.30 6.88
CA LEU A 89 3.97 -14.04 6.80
C LEU A 89 4.89 -13.77 8.00
N LYS A 90 4.78 -14.52 9.11
CA LYS A 90 5.63 -14.36 10.30
C LYS A 90 6.99 -15.04 10.17
N ASP A 91 7.06 -16.15 9.42
CA ASP A 91 8.31 -16.90 9.19
C ASP A 91 9.16 -16.32 8.06
N ILE A 92 8.66 -15.29 7.36
CA ILE A 92 9.45 -14.52 6.41
C ILE A 92 10.21 -13.46 7.23
N PRO A 93 11.55 -13.45 7.23
CA PRO A 93 12.37 -12.56 8.06
C PRO A 93 12.30 -11.08 7.67
N LEU A 94 11.38 -10.71 6.78
CA LEU A 94 11.02 -9.32 6.50
C LEU A 94 9.59 -9.12 6.94
N THR A 95 9.44 -8.41 8.05
CA THR A 95 8.15 -7.91 8.52
C THR A 95 7.43 -7.28 7.32
N CYS A 96 6.13 -7.53 7.10
CA CYS A 96 5.40 -6.96 5.95
C CYS A 96 5.60 -5.43 5.82
N ALA A 97 5.80 -4.74 6.96
CA ALA A 97 6.13 -3.32 7.06
C ALA A 97 7.51 -2.95 6.47
N GLU A 98 8.49 -3.85 6.51
CA GLU A 98 9.81 -3.67 5.92
C GLU A 98 9.78 -3.85 4.41
N LEU A 99 8.97 -4.75 3.87
CA LEU A 99 8.79 -4.88 2.41
C LEU A 99 8.13 -3.63 1.82
N THR A 100 7.13 -3.04 2.50
CA THR A 100 6.52 -1.78 2.06
C THR A 100 7.50 -0.61 2.20
N LYS A 101 8.27 -0.55 3.29
CA LYS A 101 9.29 0.51 3.51
C LYS A 101 10.45 0.38 2.52
N LYS A 102 10.98 -0.82 2.32
CA LYS A 102 12.11 -1.10 1.41
C LYS A 102 11.69 -0.83 -0.03
N TYR A 103 10.48 -1.17 -0.45
CA TYR A 103 9.99 -0.84 -1.78
C TYR A 103 9.67 0.66 -1.96
N LYS A 104 9.15 1.34 -0.93
CA LYS A 104 8.95 2.80 -0.96
C LYS A 104 10.27 3.58 -0.93
N VAL A 105 11.37 2.95 -0.51
CA VAL A 105 12.74 3.50 -0.50
C VAL A 105 13.50 3.11 -1.78
N GLU A 106 13.34 1.89 -2.30
CA GLU A 106 13.89 1.43 -3.58
C GLU A 106 13.20 2.11 -4.78
N ASN A 107 12.03 2.72 -4.63
CA ASN A 107 11.43 3.59 -5.65
C ASN A 107 11.70 5.09 -5.42
N LYS A 108 12.53 5.44 -4.42
CA LYS A 108 13.09 6.78 -4.23
C LYS A 108 14.53 6.86 -4.71
N HIS A 109 14.87 6.18 -5.81
CA HIS A 109 16.09 6.53 -6.52
C HIS A 109 15.90 7.95 -7.05
N GLY A 110 16.69 8.90 -6.54
CA GLY A 110 16.77 10.23 -7.13
C GLY A 110 17.13 10.09 -8.60
N ILE A 111 16.59 10.98 -9.43
CA ILE A 111 16.84 10.96 -10.87
C ILE A 111 18.36 11.09 -11.09
N PRO A 112 19.02 10.11 -11.75
CA PRO A 112 20.45 10.18 -12.00
C PRO A 112 20.81 11.47 -12.75
N ASN A 113 21.94 12.11 -12.41
CA ASN A 113 22.32 13.39 -13.04
C ASN A 113 22.41 13.28 -14.59
N GLY A 114 22.81 12.12 -15.11
CA GLY A 114 22.88 11.83 -16.56
C GLY A 114 21.55 11.43 -17.22
N PHE A 115 20.44 11.42 -16.49
CA PHE A 115 19.14 11.09 -17.06
C PHE A 115 18.64 12.19 -18.02
N TRP A 116 18.86 13.46 -17.67
CA TRP A 116 18.42 14.59 -18.50
C TRP A 116 19.16 14.67 -19.83
N THR A 117 20.41 14.19 -19.89
CA THR A 117 21.19 14.13 -21.12
C THR A 117 20.66 13.08 -22.09
N LEU A 118 20.01 12.03 -21.59
CA LEU A 118 19.37 11.00 -22.43
C LEU A 118 18.07 11.50 -23.07
N LEU A 119 17.37 12.42 -22.39
CA LEU A 119 16.20 13.14 -22.89
C LEU A 119 16.54 14.32 -23.81
N ALA A 120 17.82 14.51 -24.16
CA ALA A 120 18.22 15.60 -25.02
C ALA A 120 17.52 15.51 -26.39
N PRO A 121 17.02 16.63 -26.93
CA PRO A 121 16.36 16.66 -28.22
C PRO A 121 17.31 16.20 -29.32
N VAL A 122 16.93 15.14 -30.04
CA VAL A 122 17.66 14.69 -31.23
C VAL A 122 17.12 15.49 -32.40
N SER A 123 17.92 16.44 -32.89
CA SER A 123 17.63 17.22 -34.09
C SER A 123 17.75 16.30 -35.30
N LYS A 124 16.64 16.06 -36.01
CA LYS A 124 16.63 15.26 -37.24
C LYS A 124 16.88 16.09 -38.51
N GLY A 125 17.23 17.37 -38.37
CA GLY A 125 17.42 18.28 -39.50
C GLY A 125 16.08 18.72 -40.10
N CYS A 126 15.89 20.03 -40.25
CA CYS A 126 14.66 20.69 -40.68
C CYS A 126 13.50 20.61 -39.66
N ASN A 127 13.49 21.54 -38.70
CA ASN A 127 12.40 21.91 -37.77
C ASN A 127 11.73 20.80 -36.93
N GLU A 128 12.12 19.53 -37.05
CA GLU A 128 11.55 18.44 -36.28
C GLU A 128 12.47 18.09 -35.09
N ILE A 129 11.92 18.24 -33.88
CA ILE A 129 12.55 17.82 -32.63
C ILE A 129 11.92 16.50 -32.24
N SER A 130 12.72 15.42 -32.25
CA SER A 130 12.28 14.11 -31.77
C SER A 130 12.88 13.85 -30.39
N LEU A 131 12.04 13.44 -29.45
CA LEU A 131 12.43 12.98 -28.12
C LEU A 131 12.20 11.47 -28.05
N ASN A 132 13.22 10.71 -27.67
CA ASN A 132 13.08 9.28 -27.40
C ASN A 132 12.47 9.09 -26.01
N LEU A 133 11.15 9.20 -25.88
CA LEU A 133 10.45 8.95 -24.62
C LEU A 133 10.22 7.45 -24.42
N THR A 134 10.91 6.86 -23.45
CA THR A 134 10.53 5.56 -22.88
C THR A 134 9.53 5.76 -21.74
N THR A 135 8.81 4.70 -21.37
CA THR A 135 7.89 4.69 -20.21
C THR A 135 8.61 5.07 -18.91
N GLU A 136 9.85 4.60 -18.76
CA GLU A 136 10.75 4.97 -17.65
C GLU A 136 11.06 6.46 -17.65
N CYS A 137 11.26 7.07 -18.83
CA CYS A 137 11.51 8.51 -18.93
C CYS A 137 10.32 9.35 -18.45
N ILE A 138 9.10 8.93 -18.79
CA ILE A 138 7.86 9.61 -18.37
C ILE A 138 7.70 9.57 -16.85
N HIS A 139 7.94 8.41 -16.24
CA HIS A 139 7.87 8.29 -14.77
C HIS A 139 8.87 9.19 -14.06
N ALA A 140 10.10 9.29 -14.56
CA ALA A 140 11.11 10.19 -14.02
C ALA A 140 10.74 11.68 -14.20
N ILE A 141 10.11 12.06 -15.32
CA ILE A 141 9.57 13.42 -15.50
C ILE A 141 8.49 13.74 -14.46
N PHE A 142 7.56 12.81 -14.20
CA PHE A 142 6.54 13.01 -13.17
C PHE A 142 7.12 13.10 -11.75
N LEU A 143 8.22 12.39 -11.47
CA LEU A 143 8.92 12.48 -10.19
C LEU A 143 9.65 13.82 -10.01
N ALA A 144 10.29 14.35 -11.06
CA ALA A 144 10.96 15.65 -11.00
C ALA A 144 9.97 16.82 -11.00
N TYR A 145 8.89 16.70 -11.79
CA TYR A 145 7.94 17.78 -12.02
C TYR A 145 6.50 17.29 -11.76
N PRO A 146 6.05 17.30 -10.49
CA PRO A 146 4.73 16.79 -10.12
C PRO A 146 3.59 17.57 -10.78
N LEU A 147 3.82 18.83 -11.19
CA LEU A 147 2.86 19.66 -11.91
C LEU A 147 2.51 19.09 -13.30
N VAL A 148 3.42 18.36 -13.94
CA VAL A 148 3.18 17.74 -15.25
C VAL A 148 2.14 16.62 -15.12
N LYS A 149 2.19 15.85 -14.02
CA LYS A 149 1.22 14.80 -13.71
C LYS A 149 -0.20 15.32 -13.43
N ILE A 150 -0.34 16.59 -13.02
CA ILE A 150 -1.66 17.18 -12.75
C ILE A 150 -2.30 17.71 -14.03
N LYS A 151 -1.49 18.09 -15.02
CA LYS A 151 -1.96 18.60 -16.31
C LYS A 151 -2.27 17.51 -17.34
N PHE A 152 -1.76 16.31 -17.14
CA PHE A 152 -2.00 15.11 -17.97
C PHE A 152 -2.90 14.14 -17.22
#